data_AF-A0A914DZ39-F1
#
_entry.id   AF-A0A914DZ39-F1
#
_cell.length_a   1.000
_cell.length_b   1.000
_cell.length_c   1.000
_cell.angle_alpha   90.00
_cell.angle_beta   90.00
_cell.angle_gamma   90.00
#
_symmetry.space_group_name_H-M   'P 1'
#
loop_
_entity.id
_entity.type
_entity.pdbx_description
1 polymer ?
#
loop_
_entity_poly.entity_id
_entity_poly.type
_entity_poly.pdbx_seq_one_letter_code
_entity_poly.pdbx_strand_id
1 'polypeptide(L)'
;MEEFYEFFVLNEAVQEEDLEEGEILSEPEDQIVPILENQSEQIQDQMVPVQIAWYNSRKRKLKLSLDGFAYNLNYKNRKGVDFYYCDQRTSTGCKGSVSYVEEISAINSELYEFSEHNMEGKSKPIVDDKLKSISREVKDALPDMQSMTRGMRRHRTKNHDVMVEPLTFEEIKSENFGRYITGNGEKVFHLKITEPSKMLIFGCPSGFDLLRRCTVWSADATFKSVPMPKIFKQLLVIMGLYNGVFVPCVYVLMSKKKRVDDYLRIIEELPLSNDVEIVLIDFEKALIKAWKSAFVDMQLSTKCHGCRFHYSQALIRKLKKLKLINEYYEKGELFNLLRPLFLLAFVPENDVVLVYNICKREIQRIRPDVARFIRYFEETWIGYYKDGIWRRPRYEIELWNCQELFLNRIPITNNAVEAFHRAFRWALGVTYPCFDVFMTKLCNEYARVEYVLGIRIRDPIEHFYYDIVENYDDYRCVLSFFDAMIEVEPR
;
A
#
# COMPACT_ATOMS: atom_id res chain seq x y z
N MET A 1 -25.10 -20.25 5.19
CA MET A 1 -25.69 -18.91 4.90
C MET A 1 -25.42 -17.91 6.02
N GLU A 2 -25.56 -18.27 7.30
CA GLU A 2 -25.06 -17.49 8.44
C GLU A 2 -23.52 -17.56 8.60
N GLU A 3 -22.88 -18.67 8.23
CA GLU A 3 -21.40 -18.74 8.24
C GLU A 3 -20.74 -17.93 7.11
N PHE A 4 -21.47 -17.67 6.01
CA PHE A 4 -21.06 -16.72 4.95
C PHE A 4 -21.00 -15.28 5.50
N TYR A 5 -21.65 -15.01 6.64
CA TYR A 5 -21.74 -13.72 7.29
C TYR A 5 -20.62 -13.50 8.32
N GLU A 6 -20.17 -14.52 9.06
CA GLU A 6 -19.01 -14.36 9.96
C GLU A 6 -17.72 -14.06 9.17
N PHE A 7 -17.53 -14.72 8.02
CA PHE A 7 -16.39 -14.44 7.13
C PHE A 7 -16.42 -13.03 6.51
N PHE A 8 -17.62 -12.51 6.18
CA PHE A 8 -17.79 -11.20 5.55
C PHE A 8 -17.69 -10.03 6.53
N VAL A 9 -18.18 -10.18 7.77
CA VAL A 9 -18.20 -9.09 8.77
C VAL A 9 -16.83 -8.84 9.38
N LEU A 10 -16.03 -9.89 9.60
CA LEU A 10 -14.69 -9.75 10.19
C LEU A 10 -13.74 -8.96 9.29
N ASN A 11 -13.97 -8.92 7.97
CA ASN A 11 -13.14 -8.20 7.01
C ASN A 11 -13.62 -6.77 6.68
N GLU A 12 -14.90 -6.42 6.92
CA GLU A 12 -15.42 -5.07 6.64
C GLU A 12 -15.36 -4.11 7.85
N ALA A 13 -15.26 -4.62 9.08
CA ALA A 13 -15.26 -3.79 10.30
C ALA A 13 -13.96 -2.95 10.54
N VAL A 14 -12.98 -3.00 9.64
CA VAL A 14 -11.68 -2.29 9.77
C VAL A 14 -11.57 -1.03 8.90
N GLN A 15 -12.63 -0.60 8.20
CA GLN A 15 -12.53 0.53 7.24
C GLN A 15 -13.58 1.64 7.39
N GLU A 16 -13.93 2.00 8.61
CA GLU A 16 -14.56 3.29 8.90
C GLU A 16 -13.58 4.20 9.62
N GLU A 17 -12.81 4.99 8.87
CA GLU A 17 -12.42 6.36 9.26
C GLU A 17 -11.82 7.08 8.03
N ASP A 18 -12.26 8.33 7.86
CA ASP A 18 -11.69 9.40 7.02
C ASP A 18 -11.95 9.39 5.50
N LEU A 19 -13.16 9.86 5.16
CA LEU A 19 -13.43 10.61 3.93
C LEU A 19 -14.24 11.87 4.28
N GLU A 20 -13.57 12.91 4.76
CA GLU A 20 -14.09 14.29 4.69
C GLU A 20 -13.24 15.10 3.71
N GLU A 21 -13.92 15.67 2.72
CA GLU A 21 -13.40 16.59 1.70
C GLU A 21 -13.22 17.98 2.33
N GLY A 22 -12.04 18.59 2.15
CA GLY A 22 -11.77 19.97 2.52
C GLY A 22 -11.36 20.79 1.30
N GLU A 23 -12.24 21.68 0.86
CA GLU A 23 -11.95 22.76 -0.09
C GLU A 23 -10.89 23.71 0.51
N ILE A 24 -9.81 23.99 -0.22
CA ILE A 24 -8.82 25.00 0.16
C ILE A 24 -9.13 26.27 -0.62
N LEU A 25 -9.67 27.25 0.10
CA LEU A 25 -9.76 28.65 -0.29
C LEU A 25 -8.35 29.28 -0.30
N SER A 26 -8.04 29.98 -1.38
CA SER A 26 -6.85 30.80 -1.60
C SER A 26 -6.92 32.13 -0.86
N GLU A 27 -5.81 32.61 -0.28
CA GLU A 27 -5.42 34.04 -0.14
C GLU A 27 -4.02 34.19 0.55
N PRO A 28 -3.34 35.37 0.54
CA PRO A 28 -2.28 35.71 -0.41
C PRO A 28 -0.88 35.89 0.22
N GLU A 29 0.07 36.15 -0.68
CA GLU A 29 1.51 36.38 -0.50
C GLU A 29 1.85 37.48 0.52
N ASP A 30 2.88 37.24 1.35
CA ASP A 30 3.62 38.30 2.04
C ASP A 30 5.14 38.08 1.91
N GLN A 31 5.79 39.16 1.48
CA GLN A 31 7.22 39.32 1.25
C GLN A 31 7.99 39.44 2.57
N ILE A 32 9.12 38.73 2.73
CA ILE A 32 10.21 39.16 3.64
C ILE A 32 11.59 38.96 2.99
N VAL A 33 12.36 40.04 3.11
CA VAL A 33 13.65 40.46 2.54
C VAL A 33 14.86 39.69 3.13
N PRO A 34 16.00 39.56 2.43
CA PRO A 34 17.12 38.71 2.85
C PRO A 34 18.03 39.37 3.89
N ILE A 35 18.58 38.57 4.80
CA ILE A 35 19.69 38.97 5.68
C ILE A 35 20.94 38.20 5.28
N LEU A 36 21.96 38.98 4.91
CA LEU A 36 23.32 38.56 4.57
C LEU A 36 24.17 38.26 5.82
N GLU A 37 25.12 37.35 5.59
CA GLU A 37 26.45 37.23 6.21
C GLU A 37 26.58 36.84 7.69
N ASN A 38 27.21 35.68 7.92
CA ASN A 38 28.63 35.71 8.27
C ASN A 38 29.31 34.34 8.13
N GLN A 39 30.53 34.39 7.58
CA GLN A 39 31.50 33.31 7.51
C GLN A 39 32.24 33.20 8.86
N SER A 40 32.37 31.98 9.39
CA SER A 40 33.51 31.62 10.26
C SER A 40 33.78 30.13 10.23
N GLU A 41 34.89 29.81 9.57
CA GLU A 41 35.92 28.79 9.82
C GLU A 41 35.58 27.40 10.39
N GLN A 42 36.06 26.43 9.62
CA GLN A 42 36.30 25.00 9.86
C GLN A 42 36.68 24.57 11.28
N ILE A 43 35.94 23.60 11.82
CA ILE A 43 36.50 22.42 12.50
C ILE A 43 35.69 21.19 12.03
N GLN A 44 36.34 20.26 11.32
CA GLN A 44 35.79 18.94 10.99
C GLN A 44 35.78 18.07 12.26
N ASP A 45 34.64 17.98 12.94
CA ASP A 45 34.37 16.90 13.89
C ASP A 45 33.75 15.71 13.13
N GLN A 46 34.59 14.73 12.75
CA GLN A 46 34.10 13.42 12.33
C GLN A 46 33.55 12.68 13.56
N MET A 47 32.21 12.62 13.71
CA MET A 47 31.57 11.77 14.72
C MET A 47 30.99 10.48 14.10
N VAL A 48 31.64 9.38 14.45
CA VAL A 48 31.21 7.97 14.31
C VAL A 48 29.80 7.80 14.93
N PRO A 49 28.88 7.02 14.32
CA PRO A 49 27.56 6.77 14.90
C PRO A 49 27.68 6.12 16.28
N VAL A 50 26.80 6.52 17.19
CA VAL A 50 26.82 6.06 18.58
C VAL A 50 26.53 4.56 18.63
N GLN A 51 27.56 3.74 18.85
CA GLN A 51 27.42 2.29 18.92
C GLN A 51 27.04 1.89 20.34
N ILE A 52 25.76 1.63 20.55
CA ILE A 52 25.25 1.01 21.79
C ILE A 52 25.26 -0.50 21.62
N ALA A 53 25.97 -1.23 22.50
CA ALA A 53 25.96 -2.69 22.49
C ALA A 53 26.00 -3.24 23.92
N TRP A 54 25.26 -4.32 24.17
CA TRP A 54 25.35 -5.07 25.41
C TRP A 54 26.17 -6.34 25.22
N TYR A 55 27.06 -6.60 26.16
CA TYR A 55 27.87 -7.80 26.14
C TYR A 55 28.06 -8.37 27.54
N ASN A 56 28.28 -9.68 27.61
CA ASN A 56 28.62 -10.34 28.86
C ASN A 56 30.13 -10.32 29.06
N SER A 57 30.58 -9.82 30.21
CA SER A 57 31.97 -9.96 30.63
C SER A 57 32.35 -11.43 30.82
N ARG A 58 33.66 -11.73 30.91
CA ARG A 58 34.17 -13.08 31.23
C ARG A 58 33.63 -13.66 32.54
N LYS A 59 33.11 -12.80 33.44
CA LYS A 59 32.44 -13.19 34.70
C LYS A 59 30.90 -13.22 34.58
N ARG A 60 30.35 -13.27 33.36
CA ARG A 60 28.91 -13.28 33.02
C ARG A 60 28.11 -12.09 33.58
N LYS A 61 28.75 -10.96 33.84
CA LYS A 61 28.05 -9.70 34.16
C LYS A 61 27.77 -8.93 32.87
N LEU A 62 26.52 -8.50 32.70
CA LEU A 62 26.07 -7.65 31.59
C LEU A 62 26.74 -6.27 31.67
N LYS A 63 27.36 -5.85 30.56
CA LYS A 63 28.03 -4.55 30.40
C LYS A 63 27.43 -3.81 29.21
N LEU A 64 27.40 -2.48 29.33
CA LEU A 64 27.00 -1.57 28.26
C LEU A 64 28.27 -1.01 27.60
N SER A 65 28.33 -1.08 26.27
CA SER A 65 29.29 -0.35 25.44
C SER A 65 28.58 0.83 24.82
N LEU A 66 29.15 2.03 24.98
CA LEU A 66 28.66 3.27 24.37
C LEU A 66 29.88 4.05 23.87
N ASP A 67 29.96 4.30 22.56
CA ASP A 67 31.07 5.04 21.93
C ASP A 67 32.47 4.48 22.24
N GLY A 68 32.57 3.15 22.31
CA GLY A 68 33.81 2.45 22.65
C GLY A 68 34.17 2.47 24.15
N PHE A 69 33.36 3.09 24.99
CA PHE A 69 33.52 3.09 26.44
C PHE A 69 32.63 2.02 27.09
N ALA A 70 33.21 1.29 28.04
CA ALA A 70 32.50 0.27 28.80
C ALA A 70 31.92 0.82 30.11
N TYR A 71 30.70 0.41 30.42
CA TYR A 71 29.99 0.76 31.64
C TYR A 71 29.43 -0.48 32.34
N ASN A 72 29.47 -0.47 33.67
CA ASN A 72 28.86 -1.49 34.52
C ASN A 72 27.49 -1.04 35.00
N LEU A 73 26.52 -1.95 34.99
CA LEU A 73 25.22 -1.72 35.62
C LEU A 73 25.43 -1.48 37.12
N ASN A 74 24.93 -0.35 37.61
CA ASN A 74 24.96 0.03 39.00
C ASN A 74 23.71 -0.49 39.73
N TYR A 75 22.56 0.02 39.32
CA TYR A 75 21.27 -0.35 39.85
C TYR A 75 20.19 -0.04 38.83
N LYS A 76 19.07 -0.75 38.95
CA LYS A 76 17.83 -0.42 38.23
C LYS A 76 16.90 0.27 39.22
N ASN A 77 16.36 1.43 38.86
CA ASN A 77 15.38 2.07 39.73
C ASN A 77 14.00 1.40 39.56
N ARG A 78 13.08 1.67 40.49
CA ARG A 78 11.70 1.16 40.43
C ARG A 78 10.88 1.67 39.23
N LYS A 79 11.42 2.62 38.46
CA LYS A 79 10.82 3.22 37.27
C LYS A 79 11.41 2.65 35.96
N GLY A 80 12.12 1.52 36.01
CA GLY A 80 12.66 0.85 34.82
C GLY A 80 13.89 1.51 34.20
N VAL A 81 14.53 2.48 34.89
CA VAL A 81 15.77 3.12 34.42
C VAL A 81 16.98 2.33 34.92
N ASP A 82 17.81 1.90 33.99
CA ASP A 82 19.09 1.26 34.24
C ASP A 82 20.19 2.32 34.37
N PHE A 83 20.81 2.43 35.55
CA PHE A 83 21.94 3.34 35.75
C PHE A 83 23.25 2.58 35.63
N TYR A 84 24.15 3.08 34.78
CA TYR A 84 25.47 2.53 34.55
C TYR A 84 26.56 3.52 34.98
N TYR A 85 27.68 3.02 35.49
CA TYR A 85 28.89 3.82 35.73
C TYR A 85 30.07 3.30 34.91
N CYS A 86 31.01 4.19 34.58
CA CYS A 86 32.19 3.85 33.79
C CYS A 86 32.96 2.67 34.42
N ASP A 87 33.33 1.68 33.60
CA ASP A 87 34.03 0.47 34.06
C ASP A 87 35.37 0.76 34.74
N GLN A 88 35.99 1.89 34.42
CA GLN A 88 37.25 2.33 35.01
C GLN A 88 37.06 3.18 36.27
N ARG A 89 35.84 3.39 36.78
CA ARG A 89 35.58 4.25 37.94
C ARG A 89 36.41 3.86 39.17
N THR A 90 36.62 2.57 39.42
CA THR A 90 37.43 2.08 40.55
C THR A 90 38.93 2.18 40.33
N SER A 91 39.40 2.15 39.07
CA SER A 91 40.83 2.17 38.74
C SER A 91 41.37 3.58 38.49
N THR A 92 40.56 4.48 37.92
CA THR A 92 40.98 5.83 37.52
C THR A 92 40.19 6.94 38.20
N GLY A 93 39.17 6.61 39.00
CA GLY A 93 38.28 7.60 39.61
C GLY A 93 37.29 8.23 38.62
N CYS A 94 37.13 7.69 37.42
CA CYS A 94 36.26 8.23 36.38
C CYS A 94 34.81 8.40 36.86
N LYS A 95 34.30 9.64 36.80
CA LYS A 95 32.93 9.98 37.24
C LYS A 95 31.87 9.72 36.18
N GLY A 96 32.23 9.26 34.98
CA GLY A 96 31.27 8.98 33.89
C GLY A 96 30.14 8.03 34.32
N SER A 97 28.91 8.37 33.95
CA SER A 97 27.71 7.57 34.19
C SER A 97 26.71 7.75 33.05
N VAL A 98 25.93 6.71 32.78
CA VAL A 98 24.90 6.67 31.73
C VAL A 98 23.60 6.16 32.35
N SER A 99 22.47 6.70 31.94
CA SER A 99 21.14 6.17 32.30
C SER A 99 20.48 5.68 31.02
N TYR A 100 19.95 4.46 31.05
CA TYR A 100 19.28 3.84 29.91
C TYR A 100 17.84 3.53 30.28
N VAL A 101 16.93 3.88 29.39
CA VAL A 101 15.50 3.56 29.50
C VAL A 101 15.08 2.95 28.18
N GLU A 102 14.70 1.68 28.20
CA GLU A 102 14.38 0.89 27.01
C GLU A 102 13.24 1.53 26.20
N GLU A 103 12.19 2.00 26.89
CA GLU A 103 11.06 2.71 26.30
C GLU A 103 11.45 4.06 25.68
N ILE A 104 12.39 4.81 26.29
CA ILE A 104 12.86 6.10 25.73
C ILE A 104 13.74 5.88 24.51
N SER A 105 14.53 4.81 24.49
CA SER A 105 15.31 4.43 23.31
C SER A 105 14.39 4.07 22.15
N ALA A 106 13.33 3.29 22.40
CA ALA A 106 12.32 2.97 21.39
C ALA A 106 11.60 4.25 20.89
N ILE A 107 11.18 5.13 21.79
CA ILE A 107 10.52 6.40 21.43
C ILE A 107 11.48 7.31 20.63
N ASN A 108 12.75 7.41 21.02
CA ASN A 108 13.73 8.21 20.27
C ASN A 108 14.03 7.59 18.90
N SER A 109 14.18 6.27 18.80
CA SER A 109 14.32 5.58 17.51
C SER A 109 13.12 5.83 16.62
N GLU A 110 11.90 5.71 17.15
CA GLU A 110 10.67 6.01 16.41
C GLU A 110 10.58 7.49 16.02
N LEU A 111 10.97 8.42 16.89
CA LEU A 111 11.01 9.86 16.59
C LEU A 111 12.07 10.19 15.52
N TYR A 112 13.22 9.53 15.54
CA TYR A 112 14.27 9.71 14.54
C TYR A 112 13.89 9.09 13.21
N GLU A 113 13.35 7.87 13.22
CA GLU A 113 12.77 7.22 12.05
C GLU A 113 11.68 8.14 11.47
N PHE A 114 10.69 8.56 12.25
CA PHE A 114 9.66 9.52 11.81
C PHE A 114 10.25 10.86 11.32
N SER A 115 11.36 11.33 11.91
CA SER A 115 12.03 12.56 11.48
C SER A 115 12.69 12.44 10.10
N GLU A 116 13.17 11.26 9.74
CA GLU A 116 13.69 10.92 8.40
C GLU A 116 12.57 10.83 7.37
N HIS A 117 11.38 10.39 7.79
CA HIS A 117 10.17 10.28 6.98
C HIS A 117 9.42 11.61 6.77
N ASN A 118 9.71 12.65 7.56
CA ASN A 118 9.07 13.97 7.51
C ASN A 118 10.09 15.12 7.60
N MET A 119 10.82 15.40 6.53
CA MET A 119 11.85 16.46 6.51
C MET A 119 11.26 17.88 6.56
N GLU A 120 10.11 18.11 5.91
CA GLU A 120 9.46 19.44 5.81
C GLU A 120 8.58 19.82 7.03
N GLY A 121 8.15 18.84 7.83
CA GLY A 121 7.25 19.08 8.97
C GLY A 121 7.93 19.79 10.15
N LYS A 122 7.26 20.78 10.78
CA LYS A 122 7.76 21.42 12.01
C LYS A 122 7.97 20.33 13.08
N SER A 123 9.18 20.22 13.63
CA SER A 123 9.54 19.11 14.55
C SER A 123 8.71 19.11 15.85
N LYS A 124 8.20 20.29 16.27
CA LYS A 124 7.43 20.42 17.52
C LYS A 124 6.06 19.72 17.47
N PRO A 125 5.17 19.99 16.49
CA PRO A 125 3.91 19.25 16.33
C PRO A 125 4.05 17.73 16.29
N ILE A 126 5.12 17.23 15.69
CA ILE A 126 5.41 15.79 15.56
C ILE A 126 5.71 15.17 16.93
N VAL A 127 6.60 15.82 17.69
CA VAL A 127 6.92 15.39 19.05
C VAL A 127 5.68 15.50 19.93
N ASP A 128 4.90 16.59 19.81
CA ASP A 128 3.66 16.80 20.57
C ASP A 128 2.64 15.69 20.31
N ASP A 129 2.45 15.28 19.05
CA ASP A 129 1.47 14.25 18.68
C ASP A 129 1.88 12.87 19.19
N LYS A 130 3.15 12.49 19.04
CA LYS A 130 3.65 11.21 19.54
C LYS A 130 3.55 11.12 21.06
N LEU A 131 3.84 12.22 21.76
CA LEU A 131 3.68 12.30 23.20
C LEU A 131 2.23 12.09 23.63
N LYS A 132 1.19 12.41 22.84
CA LYS A 132 -0.21 12.18 23.26
C LYS A 132 -0.48 10.70 23.61
N SER A 133 0.16 9.77 22.89
CA SER A 133 0.00 8.32 23.06
C SER A 133 0.80 7.72 24.23
N ILE A 134 1.68 8.50 24.86
CA ILE A 134 2.62 8.03 25.88
C ILE A 134 2.09 8.33 27.30
N SER A 135 2.29 7.39 28.23
CA SER A 135 1.90 7.52 29.63
C SER A 135 2.59 8.71 30.32
N ARG A 136 1.98 9.26 31.38
CA ARG A 136 2.53 10.43 32.09
C ARG A 136 3.86 10.10 32.75
N GLU A 137 4.01 8.87 33.23
CA GLU A 137 5.19 8.38 33.91
C GLU A 137 6.41 8.33 32.98
N VAL A 138 6.20 8.05 31.70
CA VAL A 138 7.25 8.04 30.66
C VAL A 138 7.55 9.46 30.17
N LYS A 139 6.54 10.32 30.06
CA LYS A 139 6.72 11.76 29.73
C LYS A 139 7.64 12.48 30.71
N ASP A 140 7.52 12.17 31.99
CA ASP A 140 8.35 12.77 33.05
C ASP A 140 9.83 12.34 32.97
N ALA A 141 10.12 11.23 32.29
CA ALA A 141 11.47 10.71 32.10
C ALA A 141 12.11 11.12 30.76
N LEU A 142 11.32 11.65 29.82
CA LEU A 142 11.81 12.10 28.52
C LEU A 142 12.62 13.40 28.63
N PRO A 143 13.58 13.63 27.72
CA PRO A 143 14.19 14.94 27.57
C PRO A 143 13.14 16.01 27.33
N ASP A 144 13.42 17.27 27.69
CA ASP A 144 12.47 18.35 27.47
C ASP A 144 12.14 18.51 25.98
N MET A 145 10.96 19.07 25.69
CA MET A 145 10.46 19.29 24.33
C MET A 145 11.45 20.02 23.41
N GLN A 146 12.20 20.99 23.94
CA GLN A 146 13.16 21.73 23.13
C GLN A 146 14.37 20.86 22.81
N SER A 147 14.81 20.02 23.74
CA SER A 147 15.89 19.06 23.53
C SER A 147 15.53 18.00 22.50
N MET A 148 14.32 17.43 22.55
CA MET A 148 13.83 16.47 21.55
C MET A 148 13.68 17.10 20.15
N THR A 149 13.09 18.30 20.08
CA THR A 149 12.97 19.08 18.84
C THR A 149 14.35 19.42 18.25
N ARG A 150 15.33 19.79 19.09
CA ARG A 150 16.71 20.05 18.67
C ARG A 150 17.42 18.78 18.21
N GLY A 151 17.20 17.65 18.89
CA GLY A 151 17.74 16.35 18.49
C GLY A 151 17.25 15.95 17.09
N MET A 152 15.94 16.05 16.85
CA MET A 152 15.37 15.83 15.51
C MET A 152 15.93 16.80 14.47
N ARG A 153 16.06 18.10 14.79
CA ARG A 153 16.64 19.08 13.86
C ARG A 153 18.10 18.75 13.54
N ARG A 154 18.91 18.38 14.53
CA ARG A 154 20.31 17.97 14.32
C ARG A 154 20.40 16.69 13.49
N HIS A 155 19.52 15.73 13.73
CA HIS A 155 19.41 14.50 12.92
C HIS A 155 19.11 14.83 11.46
N ARG A 156 18.11 15.69 11.24
CA ARG A 156 17.79 16.21 9.89
C ARG A 156 18.96 16.94 9.27
N THR A 157 19.61 17.87 9.98
CA THR A 157 20.78 18.63 9.47
C THR A 157 21.97 17.74 9.17
N LYS A 158 22.23 16.69 9.96
CA LYS A 158 23.33 15.73 9.73
C LYS A 158 23.07 14.84 8.51
N ASN A 159 21.80 14.48 8.26
CA ASN A 159 21.38 13.74 7.07
C ASN A 159 21.06 14.65 5.86
N HIS A 160 21.12 15.98 6.03
CA HIS A 160 20.72 16.97 5.02
C HIS A 160 21.69 17.10 3.86
N ASP A 161 22.97 16.74 4.05
CA ASP A 161 23.97 16.75 2.97
C ASP A 161 23.71 15.66 1.90
N VAL A 162 22.72 14.78 2.08
CA VAL A 162 22.43 13.66 1.17
C VAL A 162 21.08 13.74 0.45
N MET A 163 20.12 14.57 0.87
CA MET A 163 18.76 14.55 0.31
C MET A 163 18.13 15.94 0.21
N VAL A 164 18.46 16.69 -0.86
CA VAL A 164 17.55 17.75 -1.32
C VAL A 164 16.45 17.03 -2.11
N GLU A 165 15.22 17.00 -1.58
CA GLU A 165 14.09 16.48 -2.34
C GLU A 165 13.98 17.26 -3.66
N PRO A 166 13.86 16.57 -4.80
CA PRO A 166 13.61 17.25 -6.07
C PRO A 166 12.33 18.10 -5.94
N LEU A 167 12.44 19.40 -6.13
CA LEU A 167 11.27 20.30 -6.08
C LEU A 167 10.44 20.18 -7.36
N THR A 168 11.08 19.72 -8.44
CA THR A 168 10.49 19.55 -9.76
C THR A 168 10.76 18.14 -10.31
N PHE A 169 9.97 17.72 -11.30
CA PHE A 169 10.18 16.42 -11.95
C PHE A 169 11.49 16.41 -12.75
N GLU A 170 11.86 17.57 -13.29
CA GLU A 170 13.07 17.81 -14.08
C GLU A 170 14.36 17.63 -13.27
N GLU A 171 14.28 17.76 -11.94
CA GLU A 171 15.38 17.48 -11.01
C GLU A 171 15.57 15.98 -10.74
N ILE A 172 14.59 15.14 -11.10
CA ILE A 172 14.67 13.68 -10.95
C ILE A 172 15.49 13.11 -12.10
N LYS A 173 16.78 12.87 -11.86
CA LYS A 173 17.71 12.29 -12.85
C LYS A 173 18.00 10.82 -12.54
N SER A 174 17.89 9.95 -13.54
CA SER A 174 18.15 8.50 -13.41
C SER A 174 19.54 8.17 -12.84
N GLU A 175 20.51 9.05 -13.07
CA GLU A 175 21.88 8.94 -12.56
C GLU A 175 21.96 8.94 -11.02
N ASN A 176 21.02 9.61 -10.35
CA ASN A 176 20.97 9.71 -8.89
C ASN A 176 20.45 8.44 -8.20
N PHE A 177 19.99 7.46 -8.99
CA PHE A 177 19.39 6.23 -8.48
C PHE A 177 20.40 5.09 -8.31
N GLY A 178 21.64 5.25 -8.78
CA GLY A 178 22.65 4.19 -8.74
C GLY A 178 23.07 3.71 -7.34
N ARG A 179 22.65 4.44 -6.28
CA ARG A 179 22.84 4.04 -4.87
C ARG A 179 21.81 3.03 -4.38
N TYR A 180 20.65 2.97 -5.04
CA TYR A 180 19.65 1.97 -4.72
C TYR A 180 20.16 0.63 -5.30
N ILE A 181 19.98 -0.45 -4.56
CA ILE A 181 20.34 -1.81 -4.98
C ILE A 181 19.26 -2.79 -4.51
N THR A 182 19.01 -3.85 -5.26
CA THR A 182 18.04 -4.88 -4.87
C THR A 182 18.70 -5.81 -3.84
N GLY A 183 17.94 -6.75 -3.28
CA GLY A 183 18.45 -7.67 -2.26
C GLY A 183 19.61 -8.55 -2.75
N ASN A 184 19.62 -8.92 -4.03
CA ASN A 184 20.71 -9.65 -4.67
C ASN A 184 21.92 -8.75 -5.03
N GLY A 185 21.83 -7.44 -4.75
CA GLY A 185 22.85 -6.43 -4.97
C GLY A 185 23.04 -6.02 -6.42
N GLU A 186 22.03 -6.18 -7.28
CA GLU A 186 21.97 -5.55 -8.59
C GLU A 186 21.67 -4.05 -8.47
N LYS A 187 22.31 -3.24 -9.31
CA LYS A 187 22.01 -1.80 -9.41
C LYS A 187 20.55 -1.63 -9.76
N VAL A 188 19.88 -0.76 -9.01
CA VAL A 188 18.43 -0.74 -9.00
C VAL A 188 17.80 -0.01 -10.20
N PHE A 189 16.77 -0.70 -10.67
CA PHE A 189 15.69 -0.36 -11.58
C PHE A 189 16.04 -0.12 -13.06
N HIS A 190 15.25 -0.76 -13.91
CA HIS A 190 14.88 -0.20 -15.20
C HIS A 190 13.98 1.02 -14.94
N LEU A 191 14.58 2.10 -14.41
CA LEU A 191 13.90 3.36 -14.20
C LEU A 191 13.66 4.00 -15.56
N LYS A 192 12.40 4.04 -15.99
CA LYS A 192 12.01 4.79 -17.18
C LYS A 192 11.28 6.06 -16.79
N ILE A 193 11.80 7.18 -17.27
CA ILE A 193 11.19 8.50 -17.18
C ILE A 193 10.41 8.73 -18.48
N THR A 194 9.10 8.93 -18.39
CA THR A 194 8.27 9.15 -19.59
C THR A 194 7.79 10.60 -19.65
N GLU A 195 8.12 11.30 -20.73
CA GLU A 195 7.61 12.64 -21.06
C GLU A 195 6.60 12.58 -22.22
N PRO A 196 5.53 13.40 -22.24
CA PRO A 196 5.28 14.61 -21.44
C PRO A 196 4.49 14.38 -20.12
N SER A 197 4.21 13.13 -19.77
CA SER A 197 3.25 12.78 -18.71
C SER A 197 3.88 12.58 -17.32
N LYS A 198 5.16 12.93 -17.16
CA LYS A 198 5.91 12.88 -15.89
C LYS A 198 5.60 11.62 -15.08
N MET A 199 6.08 10.47 -15.55
CA MET A 199 5.94 9.19 -14.86
C MET A 199 7.31 8.56 -14.61
N LEU A 200 7.44 7.86 -13.49
CA LEU A 200 8.59 7.04 -13.15
C LEU A 200 8.14 5.59 -13.07
N ILE A 201 8.63 4.77 -13.98
CA ILE A 201 8.38 3.32 -13.99
C ILE A 201 9.58 2.65 -13.33
N PHE A 202 9.34 1.95 -12.22
CA PHE A 202 10.34 1.16 -11.51
C PHE A 202 10.05 -0.33 -11.76
N GLY A 203 11.03 -1.04 -12.31
CA GLY A 203 11.02 -2.49 -12.49
C GLY A 203 12.43 -3.05 -12.29
N CYS A 204 12.59 -4.28 -11.83
CA CYS A 204 13.89 -4.96 -11.77
C CYS A 204 13.87 -6.26 -12.60
N PRO A 205 15.04 -6.82 -12.97
CA PRO A 205 15.10 -8.07 -13.73
C PRO A 205 14.31 -9.21 -13.08
N SER A 206 14.44 -9.42 -11.77
CA SER A 206 13.72 -10.44 -11.02
C SER A 206 12.20 -10.23 -11.04
N GLY A 207 11.72 -8.99 -10.90
CA GLY A 207 10.30 -8.65 -11.03
C GLY A 207 9.75 -8.94 -12.42
N PHE A 208 10.46 -8.54 -13.47
CA PHE A 208 10.06 -8.84 -14.84
C PHE A 208 10.09 -10.35 -15.14
N ASP A 209 11.07 -11.07 -14.61
CA ASP A 209 11.17 -12.52 -14.77
C ASP A 209 10.05 -13.25 -14.03
N LEU A 210 9.61 -12.74 -12.87
CA LEU A 210 8.42 -13.25 -12.20
C LEU A 210 7.18 -13.01 -13.07
N LEU A 211 6.97 -11.79 -13.59
CA LEU A 211 5.83 -11.48 -14.47
C LEU A 211 5.76 -12.40 -15.69
N ARG A 212 6.90 -12.68 -16.34
CA ARG A 212 6.98 -13.61 -17.48
C ARG A 212 6.54 -15.04 -17.15
N ARG A 213 6.59 -15.45 -15.87
CA ARG A 213 6.20 -16.80 -15.43
C ARG A 213 4.73 -16.87 -15.00
N CYS A 214 4.03 -15.74 -14.94
CA CYS A 214 2.67 -15.65 -14.43
C CYS A 214 1.69 -15.53 -15.59
N THR A 215 0.67 -16.39 -15.60
CA THR A 215 -0.44 -16.32 -16.58
C THR A 215 -1.52 -15.32 -16.17
N VAL A 216 -1.58 -14.97 -14.88
CA VAL A 216 -2.56 -14.02 -14.34
C VAL A 216 -1.81 -12.86 -13.70
N TRP A 217 -2.11 -11.65 -14.16
CA TRP A 217 -1.57 -10.41 -13.61
C TRP A 217 -2.68 -9.60 -12.95
N SER A 218 -2.31 -8.68 -12.08
CA SER A 218 -3.20 -7.67 -11.52
C SER A 218 -2.57 -6.29 -11.64
N ALA A 219 -3.38 -5.26 -11.92
CA ALA A 219 -2.94 -3.88 -11.90
C ALA A 219 -3.92 -3.03 -11.09
N ASP A 220 -3.42 -2.35 -10.07
CA ASP A 220 -4.20 -1.51 -9.17
C ASP A 220 -3.43 -0.25 -8.78
N ALA A 221 -4.15 0.86 -8.60
CA ALA A 221 -3.55 2.15 -8.29
C ALA A 221 -4.04 2.71 -6.96
N THR A 222 -3.10 3.20 -6.16
CA THR A 222 -3.38 3.85 -4.88
C THR A 222 -2.95 5.32 -4.87
N PHE A 223 -3.70 6.15 -4.13
CA PHE A 223 -3.43 7.58 -3.96
C PHE A 223 -2.67 7.91 -2.66
N LYS A 224 -2.58 6.94 -1.74
CA LYS A 224 -2.15 7.19 -0.35
C LYS A 224 -0.71 6.75 -0.04
N SER A 225 0.03 6.23 -1.02
CA SER A 225 1.40 5.71 -0.87
C SER A 225 2.36 6.36 -1.87
N VAL A 226 2.24 7.68 -2.04
CA VAL A 226 2.89 8.43 -3.12
C VAL A 226 3.91 9.41 -2.52
N PRO A 227 5.19 9.37 -2.91
CA PRO A 227 6.16 10.39 -2.53
C PRO A 227 5.92 11.66 -3.34
N MET A 228 6.43 12.80 -2.86
CA MET A 228 6.41 14.08 -3.59
C MET A 228 5.01 14.41 -4.14
N PRO A 229 3.98 14.56 -3.28
CA PRO A 229 2.57 14.69 -3.71
C PRO A 229 2.29 15.95 -4.55
N LYS A 230 3.22 16.92 -4.59
CA LYS A 230 3.18 18.06 -5.52
C LYS A 230 3.35 17.62 -6.98
N ILE A 231 4.17 16.60 -7.23
CA ILE A 231 4.49 16.05 -8.55
C ILE A 231 3.62 14.83 -8.85
N PHE A 232 3.69 13.80 -8.01
CA PHE A 232 2.99 12.53 -8.23
C PHE A 232 1.63 12.50 -7.54
N LYS A 233 0.65 11.88 -8.20
CA LYS A 233 -0.73 11.81 -7.71
C LYS A 233 -1.19 10.39 -7.46
N GLN A 234 -0.57 9.39 -8.07
CA GLN A 234 -0.94 7.98 -7.90
C GLN A 234 0.27 7.07 -8.05
N LEU A 235 0.23 5.95 -7.33
CA LEU A 235 1.15 4.81 -7.47
C LEU A 235 0.35 3.64 -8.06
N LEU A 236 0.64 3.28 -9.31
CA LEU A 236 0.14 2.05 -9.94
C LEU A 236 1.11 0.91 -9.61
N VAL A 237 0.58 -0.25 -9.23
CA VAL A 237 1.37 -1.46 -8.94
C VAL A 237 0.86 -2.58 -9.82
N ILE A 238 1.79 -3.25 -10.50
CA ILE A 238 1.52 -4.42 -11.35
C ILE A 238 2.09 -5.64 -10.66
N MET A 239 1.24 -6.64 -10.46
CA MET A 239 1.55 -7.86 -9.72
C MET A 239 1.34 -9.09 -10.59
N GLY A 240 2.19 -10.10 -10.45
CA GLY A 240 2.00 -11.41 -11.06
C GLY A 240 1.49 -12.42 -10.04
N LEU A 241 0.55 -13.28 -10.43
CA LEU A 241 0.12 -14.42 -9.61
C LEU A 241 1.12 -15.56 -9.71
N TYR A 242 1.96 -15.71 -8.69
CA TYR A 242 2.99 -16.74 -8.62
C TYR A 242 2.73 -17.67 -7.44
N ASN A 243 2.63 -18.98 -7.71
CA ASN A 243 2.33 -20.01 -6.71
C ASN A 243 1.09 -19.69 -5.83
N GLY A 244 0.05 -19.10 -6.43
CA GLY A 244 -1.20 -18.74 -5.75
C GLY A 244 -1.18 -17.41 -5.00
N VAL A 245 -0.08 -16.64 -5.07
CA VAL A 245 0.07 -15.37 -4.37
C VAL A 245 0.38 -14.25 -5.36
N PHE A 246 -0.28 -13.10 -5.23
CA PHE A 246 0.07 -11.92 -6.02
C PHE A 246 1.35 -11.29 -5.47
N VAL A 247 2.35 -11.17 -6.34
CA VAL A 247 3.67 -10.60 -6.00
C VAL A 247 3.88 -9.31 -6.79
N PRO A 248 4.14 -8.16 -6.14
CA PRO A 248 4.31 -6.88 -6.81
C PRO A 248 5.65 -6.79 -7.54
N CYS A 249 5.61 -6.49 -8.83
CA CYS A 249 6.76 -6.61 -9.73
C CYS A 249 7.15 -5.32 -10.44
N VAL A 250 6.18 -4.42 -10.67
CA VAL A 250 6.43 -3.13 -11.31
C VAL A 250 5.63 -2.07 -10.58
N TYR A 251 6.24 -0.92 -10.37
CA TYR A 251 5.68 0.20 -9.63
C TYR A 251 5.79 1.44 -10.48
N VAL A 252 4.71 2.22 -10.59
CA VAL A 252 4.69 3.41 -11.42
C VAL A 252 4.15 4.60 -10.65
N LEU A 253 5.00 5.62 -10.48
CA LEU A 253 4.57 6.92 -9.99
C LEU A 253 4.10 7.76 -11.16
N MET A 254 2.88 8.30 -11.08
CA MET A 254 2.26 9.05 -12.16
C MET A 254 1.82 10.44 -11.69
N SER A 255 2.18 11.48 -12.44
CA SER A 255 1.79 12.87 -12.14
C SER A 255 0.33 13.19 -12.47
N LYS A 256 -0.25 12.48 -13.43
CA LYS A 256 -1.63 12.63 -13.87
C LYS A 256 -2.40 11.35 -13.62
N LYS A 257 -3.71 11.50 -13.44
CA LYS A 257 -4.64 10.38 -13.24
C LYS A 257 -5.34 10.06 -14.55
N LYS A 258 -5.63 8.77 -14.77
CA LYS A 258 -6.69 8.29 -15.68
C LYS A 258 -6.58 8.68 -17.15
N ARG A 259 -5.37 8.76 -17.71
CA ARG A 259 -5.17 8.97 -19.15
C ARG A 259 -4.78 7.66 -19.82
N VAL A 260 -5.48 7.34 -20.90
CA VAL A 260 -5.28 6.09 -21.66
C VAL A 260 -3.85 6.01 -22.19
N ASP A 261 -3.36 7.09 -22.81
CA ASP A 261 -2.00 7.14 -23.37
C ASP A 261 -0.90 6.93 -22.31
N ASP A 262 -1.17 7.36 -21.07
CA ASP A 262 -0.22 7.23 -19.96
C ASP A 262 -0.14 5.75 -19.53
N TYR A 263 -1.27 5.05 -19.46
CA TYR A 263 -1.27 3.60 -19.22
C TYR A 263 -0.70 2.80 -20.39
N LEU A 264 -0.96 3.19 -21.65
CA LEU A 264 -0.37 2.52 -22.81
C LEU A 264 1.16 2.54 -22.78
N ARG A 265 1.75 3.70 -22.48
CA ARG A 265 3.21 3.83 -22.32
C ARG A 265 3.77 2.97 -21.20
N ILE A 266 3.01 2.73 -20.13
CA ILE A 266 3.41 1.82 -19.06
C ILE A 266 3.37 0.38 -19.57
N ILE A 267 2.27 0.01 -20.25
CA ILE A 267 2.04 -1.33 -20.77
C ILE A 267 3.10 -1.73 -21.81
N GLU A 268 3.57 -0.79 -22.63
CA GLU A 268 4.66 -0.97 -23.60
C GLU A 268 5.99 -1.39 -22.95
N GLU A 269 6.21 -1.07 -21.66
CA GLU A 269 7.40 -1.50 -20.92
C GLU A 269 7.28 -2.88 -20.28
N LEU A 270 6.08 -3.45 -20.26
CA LEU A 270 5.82 -4.70 -19.57
C LEU A 270 6.21 -5.90 -20.45
N PRO A 271 6.66 -7.01 -19.84
CA PRO A 271 7.07 -8.20 -20.58
C PRO A 271 5.84 -9.04 -20.96
N LEU A 272 4.85 -8.42 -21.60
CA LEU A 272 3.64 -9.10 -22.05
C LEU A 272 3.96 -10.12 -23.13
N SER A 273 3.33 -11.29 -23.01
CA SER A 273 3.36 -12.35 -24.00
C SER A 273 1.99 -13.01 -24.09
N ASN A 274 1.84 -13.96 -25.02
CA ASN A 274 0.64 -14.80 -25.10
C ASN A 274 0.50 -15.78 -23.92
N ASP A 275 1.49 -15.87 -23.04
CA ASP A 275 1.37 -16.66 -21.81
C ASP A 275 0.53 -15.94 -20.75
N VAL A 276 0.35 -14.62 -20.87
CA VAL A 276 -0.53 -13.85 -19.99
C VAL A 276 -1.97 -14.03 -20.47
N GLU A 277 -2.74 -14.81 -19.74
CA GLU A 277 -4.12 -15.13 -20.05
C GLU A 277 -5.08 -14.04 -19.54
N ILE A 278 -4.85 -13.52 -18.34
CA ILE A 278 -5.78 -12.60 -17.67
C ILE A 278 -5.03 -11.45 -16.99
N VAL A 279 -5.53 -10.24 -17.17
CA VAL A 279 -5.15 -9.08 -16.35
C VAL A 279 -6.36 -8.61 -15.56
N LEU A 280 -6.32 -8.81 -14.23
CA LEU A 280 -7.30 -8.33 -13.27
C LEU A 280 -7.09 -6.85 -13.00
N ILE A 281 -8.14 -6.05 -13.17
CA ILE A 281 -8.08 -4.61 -12.94
C ILE A 281 -9.33 -4.07 -12.25
N ASP A 282 -9.26 -2.82 -11.81
CA ASP A 282 -10.43 -2.07 -11.38
C ASP A 282 -11.34 -1.66 -12.57
N PHE A 283 -12.48 -1.05 -12.25
CA PHE A 283 -13.42 -0.57 -13.28
C PHE A 283 -13.06 0.84 -13.82
N GLU A 284 -11.79 1.25 -13.75
CA GLU A 284 -11.35 2.50 -14.34
C GLU A 284 -11.35 2.43 -15.86
N LYS A 285 -12.20 3.26 -16.49
CA LYS A 285 -12.38 3.27 -17.95
C LYS A 285 -11.08 3.48 -18.72
N ALA A 286 -10.20 4.34 -18.24
CA ALA A 286 -8.94 4.64 -18.91
C ALA A 286 -7.98 3.45 -18.86
N LEU A 287 -7.91 2.76 -17.72
CA LEU A 287 -7.10 1.56 -17.53
C LEU A 287 -7.62 0.41 -18.38
N ILE A 288 -8.93 0.12 -18.33
CA ILE A 288 -9.58 -0.90 -19.18
C ILE A 288 -9.29 -0.63 -20.66
N LYS A 289 -9.46 0.62 -21.11
CA LYS A 289 -9.25 0.98 -22.53
C LYS A 289 -7.80 0.79 -22.93
N ALA A 290 -6.84 1.18 -22.10
CA ALA A 290 -5.42 1.03 -22.40
C ALA A 290 -5.03 -0.44 -22.53
N TRP A 291 -5.43 -1.29 -21.58
CA TRP A 291 -5.16 -2.74 -21.66
C TRP A 291 -5.78 -3.38 -22.89
N LYS A 292 -7.07 -3.12 -23.17
CA LYS A 292 -7.73 -3.65 -24.36
C LYS A 292 -7.08 -3.19 -25.66
N SER A 293 -6.67 -1.91 -25.75
CA SER A 293 -5.94 -1.39 -26.90
C SER A 293 -4.59 -2.08 -27.07
N ALA A 294 -3.80 -2.20 -26.00
CA ALA A 294 -2.50 -2.88 -26.05
C ALA A 294 -2.62 -4.35 -26.49
N PHE A 295 -3.62 -5.09 -26.03
CA PHE A 295 -3.83 -6.48 -26.45
C PHE A 295 -4.15 -6.59 -27.95
N VAL A 296 -4.98 -5.69 -28.47
CA VAL A 296 -5.29 -5.65 -29.91
C VAL A 296 -4.04 -5.29 -30.71
N ASP A 297 -3.32 -4.24 -30.31
CA ASP A 297 -2.16 -3.73 -31.02
C ASP A 297 -1.00 -4.74 -31.03
N MET A 298 -0.80 -5.46 -29.91
CA MET A 298 0.20 -6.52 -29.75
C MET A 298 -0.28 -7.90 -30.22
N GLN A 299 -1.51 -8.02 -30.70
CA GLN A 299 -2.15 -9.29 -31.14
C GLN A 299 -2.12 -10.39 -30.05
N LEU A 300 -2.36 -10.01 -28.81
CA LEU A 300 -2.40 -10.92 -27.67
C LEU A 300 -3.81 -11.47 -27.45
N SER A 301 -3.89 -12.72 -27.03
CA SER A 301 -5.14 -13.38 -26.64
C SER A 301 -5.58 -13.07 -25.19
N THR A 302 -4.81 -12.25 -24.49
CA THR A 302 -5.05 -11.86 -23.09
C THR A 302 -6.42 -11.21 -22.88
N LYS A 303 -7.12 -11.64 -21.83
CA LYS A 303 -8.39 -11.06 -21.40
C LYS A 303 -8.15 -10.01 -20.32
N CYS A 304 -8.83 -8.86 -20.48
CA CYS A 304 -8.96 -7.88 -19.41
C CYS A 304 -10.18 -8.25 -18.56
N HIS A 305 -10.01 -8.40 -17.25
CA HIS A 305 -11.09 -8.80 -16.34
C HIS A 305 -11.23 -7.85 -15.15
N GLY A 306 -12.45 -7.45 -14.85
CA GLY A 306 -12.79 -6.57 -13.74
C GLY A 306 -12.88 -7.34 -12.43
N CYS A 307 -12.20 -6.85 -11.40
CA CYS A 307 -12.19 -7.48 -10.08
C CYS A 307 -13.59 -7.55 -9.45
N ARG A 308 -13.96 -8.72 -8.92
CA ARG A 308 -15.23 -8.98 -8.22
C ARG A 308 -15.47 -8.09 -7.00
N PHE A 309 -14.39 -7.75 -6.27
CA PHE A 309 -14.46 -6.81 -5.15
C PHE A 309 -14.92 -5.44 -5.65
N HIS A 310 -14.31 -4.93 -6.72
CA HIS A 310 -14.67 -3.64 -7.30
C HIS A 310 -16.08 -3.61 -7.92
N TYR A 311 -16.55 -4.74 -8.44
CA TYR A 311 -17.93 -4.92 -8.87
C TYR A 311 -18.90 -4.72 -7.69
N SER A 312 -18.66 -5.44 -6.59
CA SER A 312 -19.48 -5.36 -5.38
C SER A 312 -19.44 -3.95 -4.77
N GLN A 313 -18.25 -3.35 -4.68
CA GLN A 313 -18.05 -1.97 -4.23
C GLN A 313 -18.77 -0.93 -5.11
N ALA A 314 -18.85 -1.15 -6.42
CA ALA A 314 -19.61 -0.26 -7.30
C ALA A 314 -21.12 -0.28 -6.97
N LEU A 315 -21.68 -1.47 -6.69
CA LEU A 315 -23.07 -1.61 -6.27
C LEU A 315 -23.32 -0.97 -4.90
N ILE A 316 -22.47 -1.23 -3.91
CA ILE A 316 -22.56 -0.61 -2.57
C ILE A 316 -22.48 0.92 -2.67
N ARG A 317 -21.52 1.47 -3.43
CA ARG A 317 -21.42 2.92 -3.66
C ARG A 317 -22.68 3.49 -4.30
N LYS A 318 -23.35 2.74 -5.17
CA LYS A 318 -24.63 3.18 -5.73
C LYS A 318 -25.75 3.18 -4.70
N LEU A 319 -25.86 2.12 -3.88
CA LEU A 319 -26.85 2.07 -2.80
C LEU A 319 -26.67 3.24 -1.83
N LYS A 320 -25.42 3.55 -1.45
CA LYS A 320 -25.09 4.72 -0.62
C LYS A 320 -25.56 6.02 -1.26
N LYS A 321 -25.28 6.24 -2.55
CA LYS A 321 -25.74 7.43 -3.30
C LYS A 321 -27.26 7.55 -3.39
N LEU A 322 -27.97 6.43 -3.38
CA LEU A 322 -29.43 6.39 -3.41
C LEU A 322 -30.05 6.38 -2.00
N LYS A 323 -29.24 6.47 -0.94
CA LYS A 323 -29.66 6.41 0.47
C LYS A 323 -30.40 5.10 0.84
N LEU A 324 -30.06 4.01 0.16
CA LEU A 324 -30.61 2.66 0.39
C LEU A 324 -29.68 1.76 1.22
N ILE A 325 -28.47 2.24 1.54
CA ILE A 325 -27.42 1.38 2.12
C ILE A 325 -27.73 0.92 3.55
N ASN A 326 -28.33 1.77 4.38
CA ASN A 326 -28.65 1.42 5.77
C ASN A 326 -29.69 0.29 5.80
N GLU A 327 -30.76 0.42 5.03
CA GLU A 327 -31.79 -0.61 4.89
C GLU A 327 -31.22 -1.92 4.30
N TYR A 328 -30.28 -1.81 3.35
CA TYR A 328 -29.60 -3.00 2.81
C TYR A 328 -28.79 -3.73 3.90
N TYR A 329 -28.13 -3.00 4.81
CA TYR A 329 -27.35 -3.59 5.89
C TYR A 329 -28.19 -4.11 7.07
N GLU A 330 -29.45 -3.69 7.20
CA GLU A 330 -30.42 -4.32 8.12
C GLU A 330 -30.75 -5.77 7.73
N LYS A 331 -30.33 -6.23 6.54
CA LYS A 331 -30.48 -7.62 6.07
C LYS A 331 -31.94 -8.10 5.98
N GLY A 332 -32.86 -7.15 5.81
CA GLY A 332 -34.28 -7.42 5.61
C GLY A 332 -34.65 -7.69 4.14
N GLU A 333 -35.83 -7.22 3.75
CA GLU A 333 -36.40 -7.44 2.40
C GLU A 333 -35.49 -6.91 1.28
N LEU A 334 -35.00 -5.68 1.42
CA LEU A 334 -34.15 -5.05 0.40
C LEU A 334 -32.87 -5.84 0.12
N PHE A 335 -32.25 -6.37 1.18
CA PHE A 335 -31.06 -7.20 1.06
C PHE A 335 -31.35 -8.47 0.25
N ASN A 336 -32.40 -9.20 0.60
CA ASN A 336 -32.77 -10.44 -0.08
C ASN A 336 -33.14 -10.20 -1.55
N LEU A 337 -33.75 -9.05 -1.86
CA LEU A 337 -34.10 -8.66 -3.22
C LEU A 337 -32.89 -8.27 -4.07
N LEU A 338 -31.94 -7.53 -3.51
CA LEU A 338 -30.80 -7.00 -4.27
C LEU A 338 -29.57 -7.91 -4.27
N ARG A 339 -29.42 -8.79 -3.26
CA ARG A 339 -28.28 -9.73 -3.16
C ARG A 339 -28.09 -10.59 -4.41
N PRO A 340 -29.12 -11.14 -5.07
CA PRO A 340 -28.93 -11.89 -6.32
C PRO A 340 -28.20 -11.08 -7.39
N LEU A 341 -28.38 -9.76 -7.43
CA LEU A 341 -27.67 -8.90 -8.38
C LEU A 341 -26.15 -8.88 -8.10
N PHE A 342 -25.70 -9.00 -6.85
CA PHE A 342 -24.27 -9.13 -6.50
C PHE A 342 -23.68 -10.50 -6.89
N LEU A 343 -24.53 -11.50 -7.11
CA LEU A 343 -24.16 -12.87 -7.44
C LEU A 343 -24.25 -13.16 -8.94
N LEU A 344 -24.79 -12.24 -9.75
CA LEU A 344 -24.85 -12.39 -11.21
C LEU A 344 -23.48 -12.62 -11.86
N ALA A 345 -22.40 -12.19 -11.21
CA ALA A 345 -21.04 -12.45 -11.68
C ALA A 345 -20.71 -13.95 -11.76
N PHE A 346 -21.43 -14.83 -11.07
CA PHE A 346 -21.19 -16.27 -11.06
C PHE A 346 -22.18 -17.07 -11.93
N VAL A 347 -23.16 -16.40 -12.52
CA VAL A 347 -24.12 -17.02 -13.44
C VAL A 347 -23.42 -17.25 -14.78
N PRO A 348 -23.70 -18.36 -15.51
CA PRO A 348 -23.20 -18.52 -16.87
C PRO A 348 -23.44 -17.27 -17.72
N GLU A 349 -22.41 -16.81 -18.43
CA GLU A 349 -22.45 -15.53 -19.17
C GLU A 349 -23.70 -15.41 -20.05
N ASN A 350 -24.06 -16.49 -20.75
CA ASN A 350 -25.23 -16.57 -21.64
C ASN A 350 -26.57 -16.46 -20.89
N ASP A 351 -26.60 -16.79 -19.59
CA ASP A 351 -27.80 -16.81 -18.75
C ASP A 351 -27.94 -15.55 -17.90
N VAL A 352 -26.90 -14.71 -17.79
CA VAL A 352 -26.89 -13.50 -16.95
C VAL A 352 -28.09 -12.59 -17.23
N VAL A 353 -28.39 -12.34 -18.51
CA VAL A 353 -29.50 -11.46 -18.91
C VAL A 353 -30.85 -12.07 -18.53
N LEU A 354 -31.00 -13.40 -18.67
CA LEU A 354 -32.21 -14.12 -18.30
C LEU A 354 -32.45 -14.04 -16.79
N VAL A 355 -31.43 -14.42 -15.99
CA VAL A 355 -31.51 -14.40 -14.52
C VAL A 355 -31.74 -12.98 -14.00
N TYR A 356 -31.08 -11.99 -14.59
CA TYR A 356 -31.30 -10.58 -14.27
C TYR A 356 -32.77 -10.18 -14.50
N ASN A 357 -33.37 -10.54 -15.63
CA ASN A 357 -34.76 -10.20 -15.92
C ASN A 357 -35.76 -10.84 -14.94
N ILE A 358 -35.47 -12.04 -14.45
CA ILE A 358 -36.25 -12.68 -13.37
C ILE A 358 -36.14 -11.84 -12.08
N CYS A 359 -34.93 -11.51 -11.66
CA CYS A 359 -34.69 -10.68 -10.47
C CYS A 359 -35.38 -9.31 -10.59
N LYS A 360 -35.22 -8.64 -11.73
CA LYS A 360 -35.80 -7.33 -12.00
C LYS A 360 -37.32 -7.33 -11.84
N ARG A 361 -38.03 -8.34 -12.37
CA ARG A 361 -39.50 -8.42 -12.23
C ARG A 361 -39.93 -8.52 -10.77
N GLU A 362 -39.27 -9.36 -9.99
CA GLU A 362 -39.56 -9.50 -8.56
C GLU A 362 -39.25 -8.22 -7.78
N ILE A 363 -38.09 -7.60 -8.04
CA ILE A 363 -37.70 -6.33 -7.41
C ILE A 363 -38.72 -5.24 -7.75
N GLN A 364 -39.15 -5.10 -9.00
CA GLN A 364 -40.12 -4.08 -9.40
C GLN A 364 -41.52 -4.32 -8.82
N ARG A 365 -41.89 -5.60 -8.61
CA ARG A 365 -43.17 -5.98 -8.01
C ARG A 365 -43.21 -5.66 -6.51
N ILE A 366 -42.14 -5.96 -5.78
CA ILE A 366 -42.09 -5.83 -4.31
C ILE A 366 -41.63 -4.43 -3.89
N ARG A 367 -40.61 -3.88 -4.57
CA ARG A 367 -39.94 -2.61 -4.26
C ARG A 367 -39.83 -1.68 -5.47
N PRO A 368 -40.95 -1.14 -5.99
CA PRO A 368 -40.91 -0.21 -7.13
C PRO A 368 -40.12 1.08 -6.84
N ASP A 369 -39.95 1.46 -5.56
CA ASP A 369 -39.16 2.59 -5.11
C ASP A 369 -37.65 2.46 -5.44
N VAL A 370 -37.15 1.24 -5.66
CA VAL A 370 -35.74 1.01 -6.03
C VAL A 370 -35.45 1.13 -7.53
N ALA A 371 -36.40 1.62 -8.34
CA ALA A 371 -36.28 1.74 -9.79
C ALA A 371 -35.01 2.51 -10.25
N ARG A 372 -34.52 3.47 -9.46
CA ARG A 372 -33.28 4.20 -9.75
C ARG A 372 -32.02 3.33 -9.66
N PHE A 373 -32.03 2.31 -8.80
CA PHE A 373 -30.95 1.33 -8.71
C PHE A 373 -30.99 0.36 -9.88
N ILE A 374 -32.19 -0.16 -10.22
CA ILE A 374 -32.40 -1.02 -11.39
C ILE A 374 -31.93 -0.34 -12.67
N ARG A 375 -32.36 0.90 -12.93
CA ARG A 375 -31.92 1.65 -14.11
C ARG A 375 -30.40 1.80 -14.18
N TYR A 376 -29.76 2.09 -13.05
CA TYR A 376 -28.30 2.15 -12.99
C TYR A 376 -27.67 0.79 -13.31
N PHE A 377 -28.24 -0.30 -12.80
CA PHE A 377 -27.73 -1.64 -13.03
C PHE A 377 -27.80 -2.00 -14.52
N GLU A 378 -28.91 -1.69 -15.19
CA GLU A 378 -29.05 -1.85 -16.64
C GLU A 378 -28.05 -1.02 -17.42
N GLU A 379 -27.96 0.28 -17.14
CA GLU A 379 -27.03 1.20 -17.82
C GLU A 379 -25.55 0.80 -17.64
N THR A 380 -25.22 0.12 -16.53
CA THR A 380 -23.84 -0.16 -16.14
C THR A 380 -23.39 -1.58 -16.50
N TRP A 381 -24.24 -2.59 -16.29
CA TRP A 381 -23.84 -4.00 -16.26
C TRP A 381 -24.56 -4.90 -17.25
N ILE A 382 -25.82 -4.60 -17.62
CA ILE A 382 -26.65 -5.52 -18.44
C ILE A 382 -26.94 -5.00 -19.85
N GLY A 383 -27.17 -3.70 -19.99
CA GLY A 383 -27.76 -3.11 -21.19
C GLY A 383 -29.29 -3.06 -21.11
N TYR A 384 -29.91 -2.32 -22.02
CA TYR A 384 -31.37 -2.15 -22.06
C TYR A 384 -31.86 -1.71 -23.44
N TYR A 385 -33.13 -1.99 -23.74
CA TYR A 385 -33.77 -1.43 -24.92
C TYR A 385 -34.34 -0.05 -24.62
N LYS A 386 -34.08 0.91 -25.52
CA LYS A 386 -34.71 2.23 -25.52
C LYS A 386 -35.08 2.60 -26.95
N ASP A 387 -36.36 2.93 -27.16
CA ASP A 387 -36.90 3.30 -28.47
C ASP A 387 -36.64 2.25 -29.56
N GLY A 388 -36.75 0.96 -29.21
CA GLY A 388 -36.47 -0.17 -30.11
C GLY A 388 -34.98 -0.45 -30.34
N ILE A 389 -34.06 0.34 -29.76
CA ILE A 389 -32.62 0.21 -29.94
C ILE A 389 -31.98 -0.39 -28.69
N TRP A 390 -31.18 -1.44 -28.86
CA TRP A 390 -30.35 -1.99 -27.79
C TRP A 390 -29.22 -1.02 -27.41
N ARG A 391 -29.19 -0.60 -26.15
CA ARG A 391 -28.13 0.20 -25.56
C ARG A 391 -27.18 -0.73 -24.80
N ARG A 392 -25.93 -0.77 -25.25
CA ARG A 392 -24.88 -1.57 -24.59
C ARG A 392 -24.61 -1.05 -23.17
N PRO A 393 -24.29 -1.94 -22.22
CA PRO A 393 -23.88 -1.53 -20.89
C PRO A 393 -22.56 -0.75 -20.94
N ARG A 394 -22.26 -0.04 -19.85
CA ARG A 394 -20.94 0.58 -19.66
C ARG A 394 -19.82 -0.45 -19.61
N TYR A 395 -20.07 -1.61 -19.02
CA TYR A 395 -19.15 -2.72 -18.90
C TYR A 395 -19.85 -3.99 -19.43
N GLU A 396 -19.30 -4.56 -20.50
CA GLU A 396 -19.81 -5.81 -21.10
C GLU A 396 -19.75 -6.96 -20.08
N ILE A 397 -20.65 -7.94 -20.20
CA ILE A 397 -20.80 -9.05 -19.23
C ILE A 397 -19.49 -9.83 -19.06
N GLU A 398 -18.84 -10.20 -20.16
CA GLU A 398 -17.52 -10.84 -20.20
C GLU A 398 -16.48 -10.16 -19.29
N LEU A 399 -16.52 -8.82 -19.16
CA LEU A 399 -15.54 -8.09 -18.36
C LEU A 399 -15.67 -8.39 -16.87
N TRP A 400 -16.88 -8.63 -16.34
CA TRP A 400 -17.13 -8.73 -14.90
C TRP A 400 -17.70 -10.09 -14.47
N ASN A 401 -17.96 -10.99 -15.41
CA ASN A 401 -18.42 -12.35 -15.13
C ASN A 401 -17.27 -13.24 -14.64
N CYS A 402 -17.35 -13.62 -13.38
CA CYS A 402 -16.34 -14.40 -12.69
C CYS A 402 -16.56 -15.92 -12.79
N GLN A 403 -17.56 -16.43 -13.52
CA GLN A 403 -17.90 -17.86 -13.50
C GLN A 403 -16.71 -18.73 -13.94
N GLU A 404 -16.15 -18.48 -15.12
CA GLU A 404 -15.03 -19.26 -15.67
C GLU A 404 -13.81 -19.19 -14.74
N LEU A 405 -13.45 -17.98 -14.29
CA LEU A 405 -12.32 -17.78 -13.38
C LEU A 405 -12.52 -18.52 -12.06
N PHE A 406 -13.74 -18.45 -11.51
CA PHE A 406 -14.08 -19.12 -10.27
C PHE A 406 -13.98 -20.65 -10.39
N LEU A 407 -14.53 -21.24 -11.46
CA LEU A 407 -14.46 -22.68 -11.72
C LEU A 407 -13.01 -23.16 -11.92
N ASN A 408 -12.19 -22.34 -12.57
CA ASN A 408 -10.76 -22.63 -12.79
C ASN A 408 -9.88 -22.26 -11.59
N ARG A 409 -10.46 -21.85 -10.45
CA ARG A 409 -9.75 -21.43 -9.23
C ARG A 409 -8.75 -20.29 -9.46
N ILE A 410 -9.02 -19.45 -10.45
CA ILE A 410 -8.28 -18.22 -10.68
C ILE A 410 -8.78 -17.17 -9.67
N PRO A 411 -7.89 -16.41 -9.02
CA PRO A 411 -8.28 -15.28 -8.18
C PRO A 411 -9.18 -14.29 -8.90
N ILE A 412 -10.29 -13.93 -8.25
CA ILE A 412 -11.28 -12.96 -8.78
C ILE A 412 -11.37 -11.68 -7.95
N THR A 413 -10.64 -11.62 -6.84
CA THR A 413 -10.58 -10.47 -5.92
C THR A 413 -9.19 -9.85 -5.89
N ASN A 414 -9.10 -8.55 -5.62
CA ASN A 414 -7.84 -7.82 -5.44
C ASN A 414 -7.44 -7.74 -3.95
N ASN A 415 -7.95 -8.61 -3.07
CA ASN A 415 -7.66 -8.58 -1.62
C ASN A 415 -6.15 -8.56 -1.32
N ALA A 416 -5.38 -9.37 -2.05
CA ALA A 416 -3.92 -9.41 -1.92
C ALA A 416 -3.26 -8.06 -2.30
N VAL A 417 -3.82 -7.37 -3.29
CA VAL A 417 -3.33 -6.07 -3.76
C VAL A 417 -3.65 -4.97 -2.76
N GLU A 418 -4.87 -4.97 -2.21
CA GLU A 418 -5.27 -4.05 -1.14
C GLU A 418 -4.47 -4.30 0.14
N ALA A 419 -4.26 -5.57 0.51
CA ALA A 419 -3.41 -5.95 1.63
C ALA A 419 -1.98 -5.45 1.42
N PHE A 420 -1.42 -5.63 0.21
CA PHE A 420 -0.14 -5.05 -0.16
C PHE A 420 -0.13 -3.52 -0.01
N HIS A 421 -1.13 -2.82 -0.55
CA HIS A 421 -1.20 -1.36 -0.43
C HIS A 421 -1.25 -0.87 1.02
N ARG A 422 -1.96 -1.61 1.91
CA ARG A 422 -1.97 -1.34 3.35
C ARG A 422 -0.62 -1.62 3.99
N ALA A 423 -0.03 -2.78 3.75
CA ALA A 423 1.27 -3.17 4.29
C ALA A 423 2.39 -2.23 3.83
N PHE A 424 2.41 -1.89 2.54
CA PHE A 424 3.36 -0.94 1.98
C PHE A 424 3.20 0.45 2.57
N ARG A 425 1.95 0.94 2.75
CA ARG A 425 1.71 2.21 3.44
C ARG A 425 2.21 2.17 4.89
N TRP A 426 1.97 1.07 5.58
CA TRP A 426 2.44 0.90 6.96
C TRP A 426 3.97 0.89 7.01
N ALA A 427 4.63 0.19 6.09
CA ALA A 427 6.09 0.16 5.97
C ALA A 427 6.70 1.54 5.61
N LEU A 428 5.95 2.39 4.90
CA LEU A 428 6.31 3.79 4.65
C LEU A 428 6.15 4.68 5.89
N GLY A 429 5.43 4.27 6.93
CA GLY A 429 5.25 5.01 8.19
C GLY A 429 4.47 6.34 8.10
N VAL A 430 4.29 6.90 6.90
CA VAL A 430 3.64 8.18 6.61
C VAL A 430 2.91 8.15 5.26
N THR A 431 1.89 9.00 5.10
CA THR A 431 1.09 9.07 3.86
C THR A 431 1.87 9.64 2.67
N TYR A 432 2.86 10.50 2.93
CA TYR A 432 3.67 11.18 1.91
C TYR A 432 5.15 11.10 2.30
N PRO A 433 5.79 9.94 2.07
CA PRO A 433 7.20 9.75 2.41
C PRO A 433 8.08 10.67 1.54
N CYS A 434 9.22 11.06 2.09
CA CYS A 434 10.27 11.62 1.24
C CYS A 434 10.67 10.59 0.17
N PHE A 435 11.15 11.09 -0.96
CA PHE A 435 11.42 10.23 -2.11
C PHE A 435 12.37 9.08 -1.78
N ASP A 436 13.38 9.34 -0.94
CA ASP A 436 14.40 8.34 -0.64
C ASP A 436 13.96 7.26 0.34
N VAL A 437 13.08 7.60 1.29
CA VAL A 437 12.38 6.61 2.11
C VAL A 437 11.56 5.71 1.21
N PHE A 438 10.78 6.30 0.29
CA PHE A 438 9.99 5.52 -0.65
C PHE A 438 10.87 4.57 -1.47
N MET A 439 11.98 5.07 -2.01
CA MET A 439 12.92 4.28 -2.79
C MET A 439 13.57 3.15 -1.96
N THR A 440 13.90 3.42 -0.71
CA THR A 440 14.49 2.41 0.20
C THR A 440 13.49 1.29 0.50
N LYS A 441 12.24 1.64 0.85
CA LYS A 441 11.19 0.65 1.11
C LYS A 441 10.84 -0.13 -0.16
N LEU A 442 10.84 0.53 -1.32
CA LEU A 442 10.67 -0.13 -2.61
C LEU A 442 11.77 -1.18 -2.88
N CYS A 443 13.03 -0.87 -2.56
CA CYS A 443 14.13 -1.85 -2.68
C CYS A 443 13.89 -3.09 -1.79
N ASN A 444 13.38 -2.89 -0.57
CA ASN A 444 13.02 -3.99 0.32
C ASN A 444 11.91 -4.87 -0.27
N GLU A 445 10.90 -4.28 -0.92
CA GLU A 445 9.86 -5.06 -1.60
C GLU A 445 10.43 -5.93 -2.72
N TYR A 446 11.35 -5.39 -3.52
CA TYR A 446 11.98 -6.17 -4.58
C TYR A 446 12.85 -7.31 -4.07
N ALA A 447 13.50 -7.11 -2.93
CA ALA A 447 14.23 -8.19 -2.31
C ALA A 447 13.28 -9.30 -1.78
N ARG A 448 12.02 -8.99 -1.44
CA ARG A 448 10.99 -10.02 -1.21
C ARG A 448 10.65 -10.80 -2.47
N VAL A 449 10.58 -10.13 -3.63
CA VAL A 449 10.39 -10.79 -4.93
C VAL A 449 11.53 -11.77 -5.22
N GLU A 450 12.77 -11.35 -4.97
CA GLU A 450 13.96 -12.18 -5.14
C GLU A 450 13.94 -13.40 -4.20
N TYR A 451 13.54 -13.21 -2.94
CA TYR A 451 13.35 -14.31 -2.00
C TYR A 451 12.33 -15.33 -2.51
N VAL A 452 11.18 -14.88 -3.01
CA VAL A 452 10.13 -15.73 -3.57
C VAL A 452 10.63 -16.54 -4.77
N LEU A 453 11.54 -15.98 -5.57
CA LEU A 453 12.18 -16.66 -6.69
C LEU A 453 13.35 -17.58 -6.27
N GLY A 454 13.67 -17.67 -4.98
CA GLY A 454 14.79 -18.45 -4.47
C GLY A 454 16.16 -17.84 -4.78
N ILE A 455 16.21 -16.54 -5.10
CA ILE A 455 17.46 -15.81 -5.37
C ILE A 455 18.11 -15.46 -4.03
N ARG A 456 19.43 -15.68 -3.93
CA ARG A 456 20.19 -15.39 -2.71
C ARG A 456 20.28 -13.87 -2.48
N ILE A 457 19.81 -13.43 -1.32
CA ILE A 457 19.89 -12.04 -0.85
C ILE A 457 21.21 -11.85 -0.08
N ARG A 458 21.88 -10.70 -0.27
CA ARG A 458 23.19 -10.40 0.31
C ARG A 458 23.11 -10.04 1.80
N ASP A 459 22.08 -9.28 2.21
CA ASP A 459 21.87 -8.83 3.59
C ASP A 459 20.50 -9.28 4.13
N PRO A 460 20.39 -9.72 5.39
CA PRO A 460 19.11 -10.05 5.99
C PRO A 460 18.27 -8.77 6.15
N ILE A 461 17.10 -8.74 5.50
CA ILE A 461 16.17 -7.64 5.59
C ILE A 461 15.52 -7.69 6.97
N GLU A 462 15.66 -6.60 7.73
CA GLU A 462 14.92 -6.44 8.98
C GLU A 462 13.42 -6.52 8.70
N HIS A 463 12.79 -7.52 9.30
CA HIS A 463 11.34 -7.82 9.30
C HIS A 463 10.76 -8.41 8.00
N PHE A 464 11.13 -9.67 7.73
CA PHE A 464 10.22 -10.63 7.11
C PHE A 464 9.31 -11.20 8.21
N TYR A 465 8.04 -10.79 8.31
CA TYR A 465 7.05 -11.59 9.03
C TYR A 465 5.59 -11.29 8.62
N TYR A 466 4.88 -12.40 8.34
CA TYR A 466 3.43 -12.65 8.29
C TYR A 466 2.57 -11.87 7.29
N ASP A 467 2.01 -12.58 6.29
CA ASP A 467 0.67 -12.33 5.72
C ASP A 467 0.33 -13.24 4.50
N ILE A 468 1.26 -14.10 4.06
CA ILE A 468 1.04 -14.95 2.87
C ILE A 468 0.15 -16.20 3.14
N VAL A 469 -0.07 -16.58 4.41
CA VAL A 469 -0.63 -17.90 4.73
C VAL A 469 -2.15 -17.92 4.95
N GLU A 470 -2.81 -16.79 5.23
CA GLU A 470 -4.23 -16.82 5.65
C GLU A 470 -5.27 -16.82 4.52
N ASN A 471 -4.89 -16.62 3.25
CA ASN A 471 -5.86 -16.57 2.14
C ASN A 471 -6.10 -17.91 1.41
N TYR A 472 -5.56 -19.03 1.91
CA TYR A 472 -5.77 -20.36 1.30
C TYR A 472 -7.08 -21.05 1.76
N ASP A 473 -7.63 -20.66 2.91
CA ASP A 473 -8.79 -21.35 3.50
C ASP A 473 -10.15 -20.91 2.92
N ASP A 474 -10.24 -19.72 2.32
CA ASP A 474 -11.49 -19.20 1.72
C ASP A 474 -11.97 -19.99 0.52
N TYR A 475 -11.05 -20.64 -0.20
CA TYR A 475 -11.36 -21.40 -1.40
C TYR A 475 -12.04 -22.74 -1.11
N ARG A 476 -11.89 -23.30 0.10
CA ARG A 476 -12.55 -24.58 0.45
C ARG A 476 -14.05 -24.42 0.76
N CYS A 477 -14.46 -23.28 1.32
CA CYS A 477 -15.85 -23.05 1.71
C CYS A 477 -16.80 -22.78 0.53
N VAL A 478 -16.30 -22.22 -0.58
CA VAL A 478 -17.17 -21.96 -1.74
C VAL A 478 -17.41 -23.24 -2.56
N LEU A 479 -16.47 -24.19 -2.56
CA LEU A 479 -16.60 -25.46 -3.28
C LEU A 479 -17.59 -26.42 -2.61
N SER A 480 -17.56 -26.53 -1.28
CA SER A 480 -18.54 -27.35 -0.54
C SER A 480 -19.98 -26.84 -0.64
N PHE A 481 -20.15 -25.53 -0.84
CA PHE A 481 -21.46 -24.91 -1.04
C PHE A 481 -22.04 -25.19 -2.43
N PHE A 482 -21.20 -25.30 -3.48
CA PHE A 482 -21.68 -25.67 -4.81
C PHE A 482 -21.91 -27.18 -4.95
N ASP A 483 -21.12 -28.03 -4.29
CA ASP A 483 -21.42 -29.46 -4.18
C ASP A 483 -22.80 -29.68 -3.55
N ALA A 484 -23.13 -28.90 -2.50
CA ALA A 484 -24.46 -28.90 -1.88
C ALA A 484 -25.58 -28.28 -2.73
N MET A 485 -25.26 -27.48 -3.75
CA MET A 485 -26.23 -26.91 -4.71
C MET A 485 -26.46 -27.82 -5.92
N ILE A 486 -25.47 -28.62 -6.30
CA ILE A 486 -25.59 -29.64 -7.35
C ILE A 486 -26.35 -30.87 -6.83
N GLU A 487 -26.31 -31.17 -5.52
CA GLU A 487 -27.09 -32.26 -4.89
C GLU A 487 -28.60 -31.97 -4.71
N VAL A 488 -29.11 -30.80 -5.12
CA VAL A 488 -30.55 -30.45 -5.03
C VAL A 488 -31.29 -30.69 -6.36
N GLU A 489 -30.88 -31.70 -7.12
CA GLU A 489 -31.80 -32.42 -8.01
C GLU A 489 -32.01 -33.85 -7.51
N PRO A 490 -33.22 -34.17 -7.04
CA PRO A 490 -33.76 -35.50 -7.23
C PRO A 490 -35.03 -35.42 -8.10
N ARG A 491 -34.86 -35.75 -9.38
CA ARG A 491 -35.88 -36.07 -10.41
C ARG A 491 -36.75 -34.93 -10.97
#